data_AF-A0A7J3Z7S9-F1
#
_entry.id   AF-A0A7J3Z7S9-F1
#
_cell.length_a   1.000
_cell.length_b   1.000
_cell.length_c   1.000
_cell.angle_alpha   90.00
_cell.angle_beta   90.00
_cell.angle_gamma   90.00
#
_symmetry.space_group_name_H-M   'P 1'
#
loop_
_entity.id
_entity.type
_entity.pdbx_description
1 polymer ?
#
loop_
_entity_poly.entity_id
_entity_poly.type
_entity_poly.pdbx_seq_one_letter_code
_entity_poly.pdbx_strand_id
1 'polypeptide(L)'
;MPQKIISIKRCENACEINLIEFFDESRGHGLRIKVSPSNRVEIYGFGNGFPSHINMFQSDGIWHWATIEDSNIERLLKMHTNACEDVAKIVYTIVSMTKDPMLAMFAERFVKRYSMHGRVHCIDIEFT
;
A
#
# COMPACT_ATOMS: atom_id res chain seq x y z
N MET A 1 10.27 -13.21 13.42
CA MET A 1 9.10 -13.16 12.51
C MET A 1 9.23 -11.89 11.69
N PRO A 2 8.84 -11.88 10.41
CA PRO A 2 8.90 -10.66 9.61
C PRO A 2 8.02 -9.57 10.24
N GLN A 3 8.55 -8.36 10.34
CA GLN A 3 7.83 -7.18 10.81
C GLN A 3 7.09 -6.57 9.63
N LYS A 4 5.86 -6.13 9.84
CA LYS A 4 5.04 -5.52 8.81
C LYS A 4 4.54 -4.18 9.31
N ILE A 5 4.52 -3.18 8.44
CA ILE A 5 4.14 -1.81 8.79
C ILE A 5 3.34 -1.20 7.65
N ILE A 6 2.33 -0.42 7.99
CA ILE A 6 1.67 0.53 7.09
C ILE A 6 2.16 1.93 7.44
N SER A 7 2.95 2.56 6.58
CA SER A 7 3.41 3.94 6.79
C SER A 7 2.63 4.90 5.90
N ILE A 8 2.09 5.96 6.50
CA ILE A 8 1.33 7.00 5.80
C ILE A 8 2.10 8.31 5.92
N LYS A 9 2.53 8.82 4.77
CA LYS A 9 3.23 10.10 4.66
C LYS A 9 2.37 11.11 3.92
N ARG A 10 2.19 12.29 4.50
CA ARG A 10 1.46 13.40 3.89
C ARG A 10 2.42 14.52 3.51
N CYS A 11 2.38 14.93 2.26
CA CYS A 11 3.06 16.12 1.76
C CYS A 11 2.00 17.12 1.26
N GLU A 12 2.34 18.41 1.16
CA GLU A 12 1.42 19.47 0.73
C GLU A 12 0.62 19.13 -0.54
N ASN A 13 1.21 18.30 -1.43
CA ASN A 13 0.65 17.92 -2.71
C ASN A 13 0.62 16.40 -2.94
N ALA A 14 0.75 15.55 -1.92
CA ALA A 14 0.65 14.11 -2.13
C ALA A 14 0.33 13.36 -0.84
N CYS A 15 -0.36 12.23 -0.96
CA CYS A 15 -0.43 11.23 0.09
C CYS A 15 0.25 9.95 -0.38
N GLU A 16 1.15 9.42 0.43
CA GLU A 16 1.86 8.17 0.17
C GLU A 16 1.48 7.15 1.25
N ILE A 17 1.05 5.97 0.82
CA ILE A 17 0.79 4.82 1.68
C ILE A 17 1.81 3.75 1.30
N ASN A 18 2.62 3.33 2.26
CA ASN A 18 3.59 2.26 2.10
C ASN A 18 3.14 1.03 2.89
N LEU A 19 3.13 -0.13 2.24
CA LEU A 19 2.90 -1.45 2.84
C LEU A 19 4.22 -2.19 2.82
N ILE A 20 4.91 -2.27 3.97
CA ILE A 20 6.30 -2.73 4.04
C ILE A 20 6.42 -3.97 4.93
N GLU A 21 6.97 -5.06 4.39
CA GLU A 21 7.36 -6.23 5.17
C GLU A 21 8.89 -6.31 5.24
N PHE A 22 9.41 -6.25 6.45
CA PHE A 22 10.82 -6.44 6.79
C PHE A 22 11.05 -7.87 7.25
N PHE A 23 12.03 -8.54 6.67
CA PHE A 23 12.52 -9.84 7.12
C PHE A 23 13.56 -9.66 8.23
N ASP A 24 14.37 -8.61 8.10
CA ASP A 24 15.29 -8.08 9.10
C ASP A 24 15.55 -6.59 8.82
N GLU A 25 16.47 -5.98 9.58
CA GLU A 25 16.82 -4.55 9.48
C GLU A 25 17.33 -4.11 8.09
N SER A 26 17.79 -5.05 7.27
CA SER A 26 18.41 -4.79 5.96
C SER A 26 17.59 -5.32 4.78
N ARG A 27 16.70 -6.28 5.01
CA ARG A 27 15.93 -6.95 3.97
C ARG A 27 14.45 -6.67 4.12
N GLY A 28 13.87 -6.06 3.11
CA GLY A 28 12.45 -5.72 3.11
C GLY A 28 11.91 -5.57 1.70
N HIS A 29 10.59 -5.66 1.58
CA HIS A 29 9.89 -5.40 0.34
C HIS A 29 8.52 -4.80 0.62
N GLY A 30 7.94 -4.19 -0.40
CA GLY A 30 6.66 -3.55 -0.18
C GLY A 30 6.02 -2.96 -1.42
N LEU A 31 4.85 -2.40 -1.18
CA LEU A 31 4.13 -1.57 -2.13
C LEU A 31 4.12 -0.13 -1.64
N ARG A 32 4.37 0.79 -2.56
CA ARG A 32 4.20 2.22 -2.35
C ARG A 32 3.07 2.69 -3.24
N ILE A 33 2.04 3.27 -2.63
CA ILE A 33 0.89 3.85 -3.31
C ILE A 33 0.98 5.36 -3.11
N LYS A 34 1.28 6.09 -4.19
CA LYS A 34 1.39 7.53 -4.18
C LYS A 34 0.20 8.13 -4.89
N VAL A 35 -0.50 9.06 -4.22
CA VAL A 35 -1.62 9.78 -4.81
C VAL A 35 -1.26 11.24 -4.98
N SER A 36 -1.28 11.70 -6.22
CA SER A 36 -1.03 13.09 -6.60
C SER A 36 -2.29 13.94 -6.45
N PRO A 37 -2.17 15.28 -6.50
CA PRO A 37 -3.31 16.20 -6.48
C PRO A 37 -4.16 16.12 -7.75
N SER A 38 -3.59 15.56 -8.83
CA SER A 38 -4.28 15.38 -10.11
C SER A 38 -5.10 14.09 -10.17
N ASN A 39 -5.39 13.48 -9.01
CA ASN A 39 -6.11 12.20 -8.92
C ASN A 39 -5.40 11.02 -9.61
N ARG A 40 -4.09 11.16 -9.83
CA ARG A 40 -3.25 10.09 -10.37
C ARG A 40 -2.67 9.30 -9.20
N VAL A 41 -2.95 8.01 -9.19
CA VAL A 41 -2.41 7.03 -8.26
C VAL A 41 -1.31 6.27 -8.97
N GLU A 42 -0.12 6.35 -8.43
CA GLU A 42 1.05 5.60 -8.89
C GLU A 42 1.34 4.51 -7.87
N ILE A 43 1.38 3.26 -8.34
CA ILE A 43 1.71 2.10 -7.54
C ILE A 43 3.11 1.66 -7.94
N TYR A 44 3.99 1.59 -6.96
CA TYR A 44 5.34 1.08 -7.11
C TYR A 44 5.49 -0.15 -6.22
N GLY A 45 6.25 -1.13 -6.71
CA GLY A 45 6.83 -2.12 -5.82
C GLY A 45 8.27 -1.74 -5.50
N PHE A 46 8.75 -2.18 -4.35
CA PHE A 46 10.15 -2.07 -4.01
C PHE A 46 10.64 -3.32 -3.26
N GLY A 47 11.93 -3.56 -3.32
CA GLY A 47 12.57 -4.64 -2.58
C GLY A 47 14.04 -4.31 -2.33
N ASN A 48 14.55 -4.84 -1.21
CA ASN A 48 15.93 -4.74 -0.79
C ASN A 48 16.40 -6.10 -0.25
N GLY A 49 17.51 -6.61 -0.79
CA GLY A 49 18.22 -7.74 -0.24
C GLY A 49 17.56 -9.14 -0.34
N PHE A 50 16.46 -9.30 -1.08
CA PHE A 50 15.95 -10.63 -1.48
C PHE A 50 14.92 -10.56 -2.64
N PRO A 51 14.81 -11.62 -3.46
CA PRO A 51 13.75 -11.75 -4.46
C PRO A 51 12.41 -12.07 -3.81
N SER A 52 11.34 -11.45 -4.30
CA SER A 52 9.99 -11.72 -3.82
C SER A 52 8.97 -11.67 -4.95
N HIS A 53 7.77 -12.13 -4.67
CA HIS A 53 6.66 -12.06 -5.63
C HIS A 53 6.25 -10.61 -5.97
N ILE A 54 6.70 -9.64 -5.18
CA ILE A 54 6.61 -8.21 -5.49
C ILE A 54 7.89 -7.83 -6.26
N ASN A 55 9.07 -8.13 -5.73
CA ASN A 55 10.37 -7.84 -6.36
C ASN A 55 10.87 -8.96 -7.29
N MET A 56 10.51 -8.87 -8.57
CA MET A 56 10.97 -9.81 -9.60
C MET A 56 12.47 -9.70 -9.93
N PHE A 57 13.13 -8.59 -9.58
CA PHE A 57 14.55 -8.40 -9.82
C PHE A 57 15.33 -8.75 -8.56
N GLN A 58 16.37 -9.57 -8.67
CA GLN A 58 17.16 -10.10 -7.54
C GLN A 58 18.04 -9.03 -6.83
N SER A 59 17.72 -7.74 -6.98
CA SER A 59 18.53 -6.61 -6.51
C SER A 59 17.66 -5.45 -6.05
N ASP A 60 18.26 -4.61 -5.22
CA ASP A 60 17.65 -3.40 -4.64
C ASP A 60 17.04 -2.52 -5.73
N GLY A 61 15.77 -2.16 -5.57
CA GLY A 61 15.09 -1.40 -6.60
C GLY A 61 13.69 -0.98 -6.23
N ILE A 62 13.24 0.04 -6.95
CA ILE A 62 11.86 0.49 -7.00
C ILE A 62 11.45 0.37 -8.46
N TRP A 63 10.32 -0.29 -8.73
CA TRP A 63 9.76 -0.37 -10.07
C TRP A 63 8.33 0.14 -10.06
N HIS A 64 7.96 0.80 -11.15
CA HIS A 64 6.60 1.23 -11.36
C HIS A 64 5.74 0.02 -11.73
N TRP A 65 4.65 -0.18 -11.01
CA TRP A 65 3.70 -1.28 -11.24
C TRP A 65 2.53 -0.83 -12.11
N ALA A 66 1.82 0.21 -11.68
CA ALA A 66 0.61 0.66 -12.36
C ALA A 66 0.32 2.14 -12.09
N THR A 67 -0.35 2.76 -13.05
CA THR A 67 -0.95 4.09 -12.91
C THR A 67 -2.47 3.95 -13.00
N ILE A 68 -3.18 4.54 -12.05
CA ILE A 68 -4.64 4.64 -12.06
C ILE A 68 -5.02 6.11 -11.99
N GLU A 69 -6.07 6.50 -12.69
CA GLU A 69 -6.67 7.84 -12.59
C GLU A 69 -8.11 7.68 -12.09
N ASP A 70 -8.40 8.23 -10.90
CA ASP A 70 -9.76 8.22 -10.35
C ASP A 70 -9.98 9.40 -9.40
N SER A 71 -10.93 10.25 -9.78
CA SER A 71 -11.29 11.49 -9.07
C SER A 71 -11.88 11.27 -7.67
N ASN A 72 -12.30 10.05 -7.34
CA ASN A 72 -12.82 9.73 -6.02
C ASN A 72 -11.72 9.42 -5.01
N ILE A 73 -10.52 9.06 -5.46
CA ILE A 73 -9.44 8.61 -4.56
C ILE A 73 -8.90 9.77 -3.74
N GLU A 74 -8.70 10.95 -4.33
CA GLU A 74 -8.28 12.13 -3.58
C GLU A 74 -9.32 12.50 -2.51
N ARG A 75 -10.61 12.42 -2.85
CA ARG A 75 -11.69 12.67 -1.87
C ARG A 75 -11.64 11.65 -0.73
N LEU A 76 -11.45 10.36 -1.03
CA LEU A 76 -11.31 9.31 -0.01
C LEU A 76 -10.11 9.58 0.91
N LEU A 77 -8.95 9.95 0.35
CA LEU A 77 -7.74 10.24 1.12
C LEU A 77 -7.85 11.50 1.98
N LYS A 78 -8.43 12.58 1.44
CA LYS A 78 -8.62 13.85 2.15
C LYS A 78 -9.60 13.73 3.32
N MET A 79 -10.63 12.89 3.18
CA MET A 79 -11.63 12.73 4.24
C MET A 79 -11.22 11.69 5.30
N HIS A 80 -10.40 10.70 4.95
CA HIS A 80 -10.34 9.44 5.70
C HIS A 80 -8.98 8.74 5.60
N THR A 81 -8.01 9.05 6.48
CA THR A 81 -6.82 8.20 6.69
C THR A 81 -6.43 8.10 8.17
N ASN A 82 -7.35 8.42 9.09
CA ASN A 82 -7.04 8.48 10.52
C ASN A 82 -7.32 7.15 11.24
N ALA A 83 -8.05 6.23 10.60
CA ALA A 83 -8.41 4.94 11.16
C ALA A 83 -8.02 3.77 10.23
N CYS A 84 -7.84 2.59 10.82
CA CYS A 84 -7.55 1.36 10.08
C CYS A 84 -8.61 1.07 9.00
N GLU A 85 -9.90 1.27 9.30
CA GLU A 85 -10.99 1.05 8.33
C GLU A 85 -10.85 1.91 7.07
N ASP A 86 -10.41 3.16 7.25
CA ASP A 86 -10.24 4.12 6.16
C ASP A 86 -9.09 3.71 5.24
N VAL A 87 -7.93 3.44 5.84
CA VAL A 87 -6.72 2.99 5.15
C VAL A 87 -6.99 1.70 4.40
N ALA A 88 -7.69 0.77 5.05
CA ALA A 88 -8.08 -0.49 4.46
C ALA A 88 -8.97 -0.33 3.23
N LYS A 89 -9.95 0.57 3.31
CA LYS A 89 -10.86 0.87 2.20
C LYS A 89 -10.10 1.47 1.03
N ILE A 90 -9.15 2.38 1.28
CA ILE A 90 -8.33 3.01 0.25
C ILE A 90 -7.45 1.97 -0.45
N VAL A 91 -6.68 1.20 0.32
CA VAL A 91 -5.80 0.14 -0.21
C VAL A 91 -6.61 -0.85 -1.04
N TYR A 92 -7.74 -1.34 -0.52
CA TYR A 92 -8.60 -2.29 -1.23
C TYR A 92 -9.14 -1.69 -2.54
N THR A 93 -9.61 -0.44 -2.51
CA THR A 93 -10.13 0.24 -3.70
C THR A 93 -9.05 0.33 -4.77
N ILE A 94 -7.89 0.88 -4.43
CA ILE A 94 -6.75 1.07 -5.36
C ILE A 94 -6.30 -0.25 -5.95
N VAL A 95 -6.08 -1.26 -5.10
CA VAL A 95 -5.59 -2.56 -5.54
C VAL A 95 -6.64 -3.28 -6.41
N SER A 96 -7.93 -3.21 -6.08
CA SER A 96 -8.98 -3.82 -6.90
C SER A 96 -9.08 -3.22 -8.31
N MET A 97 -8.76 -1.93 -8.46
CA MET A 97 -8.77 -1.24 -9.76
C MET A 97 -7.66 -1.72 -10.70
N THR A 98 -6.54 -2.19 -10.15
CA THR A 98 -5.44 -2.78 -10.97
C THR A 98 -5.83 -4.10 -11.63
N LYS A 99 -6.83 -4.80 -11.06
CA LYS A 99 -7.19 -6.18 -11.40
C LYS A 99 -6.02 -7.17 -11.30
N ASP A 100 -4.94 -6.80 -10.59
CA ASP A 100 -3.76 -7.63 -10.42
C ASP A 100 -3.90 -8.49 -9.14
N PRO A 101 -3.99 -9.83 -9.27
CA PRO A 101 -4.14 -10.71 -8.12
C PRO A 101 -2.93 -10.70 -7.19
N MET A 102 -1.72 -10.39 -7.69
CA MET A 102 -0.51 -10.35 -6.87
C MET A 102 -0.53 -9.15 -5.91
N LEU A 103 -0.97 -7.99 -6.40
CA LEU A 103 -1.15 -6.80 -5.56
C LEU A 103 -2.24 -7.05 -4.50
N ALA A 104 -3.34 -7.69 -4.88
CA ALA A 104 -4.43 -8.03 -3.96
C ALA A 104 -3.95 -8.94 -2.83
N MET A 105 -3.32 -10.05 -3.17
CA MET A 105 -2.79 -10.99 -2.18
C MET A 105 -1.75 -10.35 -1.26
N PHE A 106 -0.88 -9.48 -1.78
CA PHE A 106 0.11 -8.82 -0.94
C PHE A 106 -0.53 -7.80 0.01
N ALA A 107 -1.44 -6.96 -0.48
CA ALA A 107 -2.16 -6.00 0.35
C ALA A 107 -2.96 -6.68 1.48
N GLU A 108 -3.54 -7.86 1.22
CA GLU A 108 -4.24 -8.67 2.22
C GLU A 108 -3.37 -9.11 3.40
N ARG A 109 -2.04 -9.13 3.22
CA ARG A 109 -1.08 -9.43 4.30
C ARG A 109 -0.98 -8.31 5.33
N PHE A 110 -1.44 -7.10 4.99
CA PHE A 110 -1.42 -5.89 5.82
C PHE A 110 -2.81 -5.47 6.27
N VAL A 111 -3.79 -5.66 5.39
CA VAL A 111 -5.17 -5.24 5.60
C VAL A 111 -6.09 -6.41 5.29
N LYS A 112 -6.82 -6.90 6.29
CA LYS A 112 -7.82 -7.95 6.11
C LYS A 112 -9.22 -7.47 6.45
N ARG A 113 -10.15 -7.64 5.51
CA ARG A 113 -11.57 -7.28 5.70
C ARG A 113 -12.41 -8.54 5.85
N TYR A 114 -13.12 -8.65 6.97
CA TYR A 114 -13.99 -9.79 7.24
C TYR A 114 -15.42 -9.47 6.78
N SER A 115 -15.91 -10.23 5.80
CA SER A 115 -17.26 -10.07 5.23
C SER A 115 -18.37 -10.32 6.26
N MET A 116 -18.17 -11.22 7.23
CA MET A 116 -19.23 -11.65 8.16
C MET A 116 -19.51 -10.69 9.33
N HIS A 117 -18.61 -9.77 9.66
CA HIS A 117 -18.78 -8.90 10.85
C HIS A 117 -18.44 -7.43 10.61
N GLY A 118 -18.12 -7.04 9.38
CA GLY A 118 -17.69 -5.67 9.05
C GLY A 118 -16.34 -5.28 9.66
N ARG A 119 -15.70 -6.16 10.45
CA ARG A 119 -14.42 -5.89 11.11
C ARG A 119 -13.30 -5.78 10.09
N VAL A 120 -12.46 -4.78 10.29
CA VAL A 120 -11.21 -4.58 9.54
C VAL A 120 -10.05 -4.80 10.49
N HIS A 121 -9.04 -5.53 10.03
CA HIS A 121 -7.80 -5.72 10.74
C HIS A 121 -6.66 -5.14 9.92
N CYS A 122 -5.90 -4.21 10.51
CA CYS A 122 -4.68 -3.66 9.95
C CYS A 122 -3.50 -4.03 10.82
N ILE A 123 -2.32 -4.04 10.23
CA ILE A 123 -1.06 -4.06 10.99
C ILE A 123 -0.76 -2.64 11.47
N ASP A 124 0.28 -2.47 12.29
CA ASP A 124 0.78 -1.20 12.82
C ASP A 124 0.80 -0.11 11.74
N ILE A 125 0.05 0.97 12.03
CA ILE A 125 -0.08 2.14 11.18
C ILE A 125 0.79 3.25 11.78
N GLU A 126 1.81 3.67 11.03
CA GLU A 126 2.71 4.76 11.38
C GLU A 126 2.38 6.01 10.58
N PHE A 127 2.26 7.14 11.26
CA PHE A 127 2.03 8.45 10.64
C PHE A 127 3.34 9.24 10.62
N THR A 128 3.76 9.68 9.43
CA THR A 128 5.02 10.45 9.22
C THR A 128 4.79 11.76 8.48
#